data_AF-A0AAN7IFY0-F1
#
_entry.id   AF-A0AAN7IFY0-F1
#
_cell.length_a   1.000
_cell.length_b   1.000
_cell.length_c   1.000
_cell.angle_alpha   90.00
_cell.angle_beta   90.00
_cell.angle_gamma   90.00
#
_symmetry.space_group_name_H-M   'P 1'
#
loop_
_entity.id
_entity.type
_entity.pdbx_description
1 polymer ?
#
loop_
_entity_poly.entity_id
_entity_poly.type
_entity_poly.pdbx_seq_one_letter_code
_entity_poly.pdbx_strand_id
1 'polypeptide(L)'
;MEEIPFHGKLKYQELFVFQSSTHGKVAILNGFLQLTERDEFAYQEMLTHLPLCSIPNTKKVLLIEGGDGGILREISRHSSVDQIDICEIDEMVVNVYKKYFPDIAVGYKDPRVNLHIGDGVAFMKSIPKGTYDAIIVDAFQSMGPQAEELSDVCFLESVVRALRPGGVMSSPAESLWFKNFVIADTIAHCSKIFKGSVNYAWTTVPAYTSGLIGFMLCSSEGPPVDFKHPINPLNPESYGVAKGPPKFYNSEIHTAAFCLPSF
;
A
#
# COMPACT_ATOMS: atom_id res chain seq x y z
N MET A 1 -15.00 25.28 -13.66
CA MET A 1 -15.59 25.03 -12.32
C MET A 1 -15.31 23.58 -12.02
N GLU A 2 -14.63 23.29 -10.92
CA GLU A 2 -14.46 21.91 -10.46
C GLU A 2 -15.79 21.47 -9.86
N GLU A 3 -16.42 20.43 -10.43
CA GLU A 3 -17.64 19.86 -9.86
C GLU A 3 -17.25 19.01 -8.65
N ILE A 4 -17.96 19.21 -7.53
CA ILE A 4 -17.82 18.42 -6.30
C ILE A 4 -18.94 17.34 -6.32
N PRO A 5 -18.72 16.16 -6.92
CA PRO A 5 -19.62 15.02 -6.90
C PRO A 5 -19.85 14.45 -5.50
N PHE A 6 -18.99 14.72 -4.51
CA PHE A 6 -19.20 14.30 -3.13
C PHE A 6 -18.40 15.13 -2.11
N HIS A 7 -19.07 15.50 -1.02
CA HIS A 7 -18.46 15.90 0.25
C HIS A 7 -19.27 15.25 1.36
N GLY A 8 -18.62 14.44 2.20
CA GLY A 8 -19.27 13.75 3.29
C GLY A 8 -18.37 13.67 4.52
N LYS A 9 -18.91 14.10 5.67
CA LYS A 9 -18.34 13.79 6.97
C LYS A 9 -18.81 12.40 7.40
N LEU A 10 -17.90 11.45 7.39
CA LEU A 10 -18.12 10.05 7.76
C LEU A 10 -17.94 9.86 9.27
N LYS A 11 -18.05 8.61 9.73
CA LYS A 11 -17.96 8.29 11.16
C LYS A 11 -16.55 8.56 11.70
N TYR A 12 -15.53 8.25 10.91
CA TYR A 12 -14.13 8.37 11.33
C TYR A 12 -13.39 9.51 10.61
N GLN A 13 -13.83 9.86 9.40
CA GLN A 13 -13.06 10.68 8.46
C GLN A 13 -13.95 11.62 7.65
N GLU A 14 -13.38 12.65 7.03
CA GLU A 14 -14.07 13.53 6.08
C GLU A 14 -13.53 13.30 4.68
N LEU A 15 -14.40 12.96 3.73
CA LEU A 15 -14.04 12.62 2.36
C LEU A 15 -14.62 13.61 1.35
N PHE A 16 -13.75 14.15 0.50
CA PHE A 16 -14.09 14.98 -0.64
C PHE A 16 -13.71 14.25 -1.92
N VAL A 17 -14.64 14.22 -2.89
CA VAL A 17 -14.37 13.76 -4.24
C VAL A 17 -14.72 14.89 -5.20
N PHE A 18 -13.77 15.26 -6.06
CA PHE A 18 -13.95 16.31 -7.07
C PHE A 18 -13.31 16.01 -8.40
N GLN A 19 -13.88 16.58 -9.46
CA GLN A 19 -13.34 16.49 -10.81
C GLN A 19 -12.33 17.62 -11.01
N SER A 20 -11.04 17.26 -11.08
CA SER A 20 -9.97 18.17 -11.48
C SER A 20 -9.99 18.39 -12.99
N SER A 21 -9.57 19.59 -13.42
CA SER A 21 -9.42 19.95 -14.83
C SER A 21 -8.34 19.13 -15.55
N THR A 22 -7.31 18.68 -14.84
CA THR A 22 -6.12 18.05 -15.44
C THR A 22 -5.71 16.73 -14.82
N HIS A 23 -6.28 16.35 -13.66
CA HIS A 23 -5.90 15.14 -12.91
C HIS A 23 -7.00 14.08 -12.82
N GLY A 24 -8.10 14.26 -13.55
CA GLY A 24 -9.27 13.37 -13.44
C GLY A 24 -10.00 13.58 -12.11
N LYS A 25 -10.66 12.54 -11.60
CA LYS A 25 -11.23 12.60 -10.24
C LYS A 25 -10.13 12.55 -9.19
N VAL A 26 -10.34 13.29 -8.12
CA VAL A 26 -9.45 13.45 -6.99
C VAL A 26 -10.20 13.10 -5.71
N ALA A 27 -9.55 12.35 -4.82
CA ALA A 27 -10.06 12.06 -3.49
C ALA A 27 -9.16 12.71 -2.42
N ILE A 28 -9.77 13.45 -1.50
CA ILE A 28 -9.12 14.04 -0.34
C ILE A 28 -9.79 13.50 0.91
N LEU A 29 -9.00 12.95 1.83
CA LEU A 29 -9.46 12.38 3.10
C LEU A 29 -8.82 13.17 4.24
N ASN A 30 -9.64 13.70 5.15
CA ASN A 30 -9.20 14.55 6.27
C ASN A 30 -8.28 15.72 5.85
N GLY A 31 -8.48 16.27 4.65
CA GLY A 31 -7.67 17.35 4.09
C GLY A 31 -6.39 16.92 3.39
N PHE A 32 -6.09 15.62 3.33
CA PHE A 32 -4.92 15.08 2.64
C PHE A 32 -5.32 14.35 1.35
N LEU A 33 -4.56 14.62 0.29
CA LEU A 33 -4.73 13.93 -0.98
C LEU A 33 -4.49 12.43 -0.81
N GLN A 34 -5.47 11.62 -1.18
CA GLN A 34 -5.32 10.16 -1.22
C GLN A 34 -4.86 9.70 -2.60
N LEU A 35 -5.58 10.12 -3.64
CA LEU A 35 -5.29 9.74 -5.02
C LEU A 35 -5.82 10.74 -6.04
N THR A 36 -5.25 10.67 -7.24
CA THR A 36 -5.84 11.19 -8.47
C THR A 36 -5.92 10.09 -9.51
N GLU A 37 -6.94 10.07 -10.37
CA GLU A 37 -7.05 9.09 -11.45
C GLU A 37 -5.88 9.15 -12.45
N ARG A 38 -5.17 10.30 -12.50
CA ARG A 38 -4.06 10.52 -13.42
C ARG A 38 -2.77 9.80 -13.01
N ASP A 39 -2.51 9.62 -11.71
CA ASP A 39 -1.22 9.12 -11.22
C ASP A 39 -1.30 8.09 -10.08
N GLU A 40 -2.51 7.67 -9.67
CA GLU A 40 -2.73 6.59 -8.68
C GLU A 40 -1.86 5.36 -8.92
N PHE A 41 -1.67 5.02 -10.20
CA PHE A 41 -1.00 3.78 -10.60
C PHE A 41 0.46 3.76 -10.16
N ALA A 42 1.13 4.91 -10.07
CA ALA A 42 2.53 4.95 -9.66
C ALA A 42 2.69 4.57 -8.18
N TYR A 43 1.75 5.01 -7.33
CA TYR A 43 1.72 4.64 -5.92
C TYR A 43 1.28 3.18 -5.74
N GLN A 44 0.12 2.82 -6.31
CA GLN A 44 -0.50 1.51 -6.10
C GLN A 44 0.35 0.38 -6.65
N GLU A 45 0.93 0.53 -7.84
CA GLU A 45 1.80 -0.49 -8.45
C GLU A 45 3.10 -0.65 -7.65
N MET A 46 3.71 0.45 -7.20
CA MET A 46 4.98 0.37 -6.45
C MET A 46 4.80 -0.22 -5.06
N LEU A 47 3.83 0.27 -4.28
CA LEU A 47 3.54 -0.24 -2.94
C LEU A 47 3.18 -1.75 -2.97
N THR A 48 2.53 -2.20 -4.04
CA THR A 48 2.12 -3.60 -4.19
C THR A 48 3.21 -4.50 -4.74
N HIS A 49 3.85 -4.10 -5.84
CA HIS A 49 4.72 -5.00 -6.59
C HIS A 49 6.14 -5.07 -6.03
N LEU A 50 6.62 -4.03 -5.34
CA LEU A 50 7.90 -4.08 -4.62
C LEU A 50 7.97 -5.27 -3.65
N PRO A 51 7.04 -5.44 -2.68
CA PRO A 51 7.09 -6.59 -1.77
C PRO A 51 6.76 -7.91 -2.49
N LEU A 52 5.70 -7.94 -3.33
CA LEU A 52 5.17 -9.19 -3.87
C LEU A 52 6.05 -9.82 -4.96
N CYS A 53 6.84 -9.02 -5.69
CA CYS A 53 7.82 -9.55 -6.64
C CYS A 53 9.14 -9.96 -5.99
N SER A 54 9.33 -9.67 -4.70
CA SER A 54 10.56 -9.96 -3.94
C SER A 54 10.53 -11.31 -3.22
N ILE A 55 9.38 -12.00 -3.21
CA ILE A 55 9.21 -13.32 -2.59
C ILE A 55 8.59 -14.33 -3.56
N PRO A 56 8.91 -15.63 -3.44
CA PRO A 56 8.32 -16.64 -4.29
C PRO A 56 6.94 -17.07 -3.77
N ASN A 57 6.06 -17.49 -4.68
CA ASN A 57 4.82 -18.23 -4.38
C ASN A 57 3.91 -17.58 -3.32
N THR A 58 3.72 -16.26 -3.34
CA THR A 58 2.80 -15.57 -2.42
C THR A 58 1.38 -16.13 -2.55
N LYS A 59 0.80 -16.59 -1.43
CA LYS A 59 -0.55 -17.20 -1.34
C LYS A 59 -1.54 -16.35 -0.58
N LYS A 60 -1.15 -15.77 0.55
CA LYS A 60 -2.02 -14.94 1.39
C LYS A 60 -1.44 -13.54 1.58
N VAL A 61 -2.22 -12.54 1.18
CA VAL A 61 -1.86 -11.13 1.31
C VAL A 61 -2.90 -10.44 2.19
N LEU A 62 -2.42 -9.64 3.14
CA LEU A 62 -3.25 -8.73 3.91
C LEU A 62 -3.00 -7.29 3.44
N LEU A 63 -4.07 -6.54 3.25
CA LEU A 63 -4.07 -5.10 3.09
C LEU A 63 -4.72 -4.46 4.33
N ILE A 64 -4.02 -3.55 5.00
CA ILE A 64 -4.57 -2.71 6.06
C ILE A 64 -4.81 -1.32 5.47
N GLU A 65 -6.01 -0.78 5.68
CA GLU A 65 -6.55 0.41 4.99
C GLU A 65 -6.65 0.17 3.46
N GLY A 66 -6.50 1.20 2.63
CA GLY A 66 -6.57 1.06 1.17
C GLY A 66 -7.98 0.88 0.61
N GLY A 67 -8.96 1.53 1.25
CA GLY A 67 -10.38 1.46 0.90
C GLY A 67 -10.73 1.80 -0.56
N ASP A 68 -9.81 2.40 -1.35
CA ASP A 68 -10.01 2.72 -2.76
C ASP A 68 -10.14 1.49 -3.69
N GLY A 69 -9.57 0.35 -3.28
CA GLY A 69 -9.55 -0.91 -4.03
C GLY A 69 -8.51 -1.00 -5.15
N GLY A 70 -7.67 0.01 -5.31
CA GLY A 70 -6.62 0.04 -6.31
C GLY A 70 -5.45 -0.89 -5.97
N ILE A 71 -5.01 -0.92 -4.71
CA ILE A 71 -4.03 -1.92 -4.26
C ILE A 71 -4.57 -3.35 -4.43
N LEU A 72 -5.88 -3.57 -4.16
CA LEU A 72 -6.51 -4.88 -4.42
C LEU A 72 -6.45 -5.26 -5.92
N ARG A 73 -6.67 -4.29 -6.81
CA ARG A 73 -6.51 -4.47 -8.26
C ARG A 73 -5.07 -4.87 -8.60
N GLU A 74 -4.06 -4.28 -7.97
CA GLU A 74 -2.67 -4.64 -8.22
C GLU A 74 -2.29 -6.02 -7.62
N ILE A 75 -2.78 -6.36 -6.42
CA ILE A 75 -2.58 -7.70 -5.82
C ILE A 75 -3.19 -8.77 -6.73
N SER A 76 -4.33 -8.46 -7.38
CA SER A 76 -5.03 -9.41 -8.26
C SER A 76 -4.17 -9.93 -9.42
N ARG A 77 -3.15 -9.17 -9.85
CA ARG A 77 -2.25 -9.56 -10.94
C ARG A 77 -1.38 -10.76 -10.59
N HIS A 78 -1.18 -11.03 -9.30
CA HIS A 78 -0.42 -12.17 -8.82
C HIS A 78 -1.31 -13.42 -8.81
N SER A 79 -1.21 -14.23 -9.86
CA SER A 79 -2.00 -15.47 -10.00
C SER A 79 -1.67 -16.53 -8.95
N SER A 80 -0.52 -16.41 -8.27
CA SER A 80 -0.18 -17.30 -7.17
C SER A 80 -1.01 -17.03 -5.91
N VAL A 81 -1.55 -15.81 -5.74
CA VAL A 81 -2.30 -15.41 -4.55
C VAL A 81 -3.65 -16.13 -4.54
N ASP A 82 -3.94 -16.81 -3.44
CA ASP A 82 -5.17 -17.58 -3.23
C ASP A 82 -6.19 -16.80 -2.36
N GLN A 83 -5.72 -15.91 -1.49
CA GLN A 83 -6.55 -15.12 -0.57
C GLN A 83 -6.00 -13.70 -0.40
N ILE A 84 -6.89 -12.71 -0.51
CA ILE A 84 -6.60 -11.29 -0.29
C ILE A 84 -7.54 -10.80 0.81
N ASP A 85 -7.02 -10.56 2.01
CA ASP A 85 -7.82 -9.99 3.08
C ASP A 85 -7.56 -8.47 3.11
N ILE A 86 -8.61 -7.67 3.26
CA ILE A 86 -8.50 -6.22 3.47
C ILE A 86 -9.24 -5.83 4.75
N CYS A 87 -8.58 -5.05 5.60
CA CYS A 87 -9.20 -4.44 6.78
C CYS A 87 -9.29 -2.93 6.59
N GLU A 88 -10.51 -2.42 6.48
CA GLU A 88 -10.80 -0.99 6.30
C GLU A 88 -11.72 -0.53 7.44
N ILE A 89 -11.41 0.60 8.05
CA ILE A 89 -12.13 1.08 9.23
C ILE A 89 -13.51 1.65 8.88
N ASP A 90 -13.67 2.26 7.71
CA ASP A 90 -14.88 2.96 7.31
C ASP A 90 -15.51 2.37 6.04
N GLU A 91 -16.59 1.60 6.21
CA GLU A 91 -17.37 1.03 5.10
C GLU A 91 -17.86 2.10 4.11
N MET A 92 -18.12 3.32 4.58
CA MET A 92 -18.59 4.39 3.70
C MET A 92 -17.49 4.85 2.75
N VAL A 93 -16.22 4.82 3.15
CA VAL A 93 -15.07 5.10 2.26
C VAL A 93 -15.08 4.13 1.08
N VAL A 94 -15.23 2.82 1.36
CA VAL A 94 -15.33 1.78 0.32
C VAL A 94 -16.50 2.06 -0.64
N ASN A 95 -17.66 2.41 -0.09
CA ASN A 95 -18.86 2.66 -0.90
C ASN A 95 -18.71 3.90 -1.79
N VAL A 96 -18.08 4.96 -1.28
CA VAL A 96 -17.78 6.17 -2.07
C VAL A 96 -16.82 5.83 -3.20
N TYR A 97 -15.73 5.09 -2.93
CA TYR A 97 -14.79 4.70 -3.98
C TYR A 97 -15.43 3.79 -5.04
N LYS A 98 -16.25 2.80 -4.65
CA LYS A 98 -17.02 1.97 -5.59
C LYS A 98 -17.92 2.80 -6.50
N LYS A 99 -18.51 3.88 -5.99
CA LYS A 99 -19.41 4.76 -6.73
C LYS A 99 -18.67 5.70 -7.68
N TYR A 100 -17.64 6.38 -7.19
CA TYR A 100 -17.00 7.48 -7.94
C TYR A 100 -15.73 7.06 -8.69
N PHE A 101 -15.07 5.97 -8.28
CA PHE A 101 -13.83 5.46 -8.87
C PHE A 101 -13.96 3.98 -9.28
N PRO A 102 -14.92 3.61 -10.14
CA PRO A 102 -15.22 2.20 -10.43
C PRO A 102 -14.06 1.42 -11.08
N ASP A 103 -13.15 2.12 -11.77
CA ASP A 103 -11.95 1.53 -12.40
C ASP A 103 -10.80 1.30 -11.41
N ILE A 104 -10.80 2.00 -10.28
CA ILE A 104 -9.87 1.77 -9.16
C ILE A 104 -10.47 0.70 -8.24
N ALA A 105 -11.73 0.89 -7.83
CA ALA A 105 -12.48 -0.03 -6.98
C ALA A 105 -12.81 -1.38 -7.62
N VAL A 106 -12.40 -1.62 -8.88
CA VAL A 106 -12.53 -2.92 -9.57
C VAL A 106 -11.82 -4.03 -8.80
N GLY A 107 -10.80 -3.72 -7.97
CA GLY A 107 -10.13 -4.67 -7.10
C GLY A 107 -11.09 -5.48 -6.21
N TYR A 108 -12.17 -4.85 -5.72
CA TYR A 108 -13.21 -5.52 -4.93
C TYR A 108 -14.04 -6.56 -5.71
N LYS A 109 -13.88 -6.64 -7.04
CA LYS A 109 -14.53 -7.68 -7.86
C LYS A 109 -13.73 -8.96 -7.95
N ASP A 110 -12.48 -8.99 -7.48
CA ASP A 110 -11.69 -10.21 -7.44
C ASP A 110 -12.30 -11.18 -6.42
N PRO A 111 -12.61 -12.43 -6.81
CA PRO A 111 -13.28 -13.40 -5.93
C PRO A 111 -12.42 -13.84 -4.74
N ARG A 112 -11.11 -13.53 -4.73
CA ARG A 112 -10.20 -13.82 -3.63
C ARG A 112 -10.22 -12.77 -2.53
N VAL A 113 -10.90 -11.64 -2.74
CA VAL A 113 -10.97 -10.52 -1.79
C VAL A 113 -11.99 -10.79 -0.69
N ASN A 114 -11.53 -10.74 0.56
CA ASN A 114 -12.36 -10.72 1.75
C ASN A 114 -12.26 -9.36 2.43
N LEU A 115 -13.37 -8.61 2.44
CA LEU A 115 -13.45 -7.30 3.10
C LEU A 115 -13.86 -7.46 4.56
N HIS A 116 -13.01 -6.98 5.45
CA HIS A 116 -13.24 -6.85 6.88
C HIS A 116 -13.42 -5.38 7.22
N ILE A 117 -14.60 -5.01 7.72
CA ILE A 117 -14.85 -3.66 8.24
C ILE A 117 -14.49 -3.63 9.72
N GLY A 118 -13.47 -2.85 10.08
CA GLY A 118 -13.01 -2.76 11.46
C GLY A 118 -11.65 -2.10 11.61
N ASP A 119 -11.27 -1.92 12.87
CA ASP A 119 -10.00 -1.33 13.26
C ASP A 119 -8.82 -2.26 12.91
N GLY A 120 -7.86 -1.73 12.13
CA GLY A 120 -6.70 -2.48 11.67
C GLY A 120 -5.80 -2.99 12.80
N VAL A 121 -5.64 -2.24 13.89
CA VAL A 121 -4.84 -2.64 15.05
C VAL A 121 -5.49 -3.82 15.78
N ALA A 122 -6.80 -3.76 15.99
CA ALA A 122 -7.57 -4.85 16.58
C ALA A 122 -7.57 -6.10 15.68
N PHE A 123 -7.71 -5.91 14.37
CA PHE A 123 -7.64 -6.99 13.39
C PHE A 123 -6.28 -7.69 13.43
N MET A 124 -5.18 -6.93 13.41
CA MET A 124 -3.82 -7.44 13.52
C MET A 124 -3.58 -8.26 14.79
N LYS A 125 -4.15 -7.84 15.92
CA LYS A 125 -4.08 -8.59 17.19
C LYS A 125 -4.79 -9.94 17.15
N SER A 126 -5.84 -10.07 16.35
CA SER A 126 -6.62 -11.31 16.21
C SER A 126 -5.97 -12.36 15.29
N ILE A 127 -5.03 -11.93 14.44
CA ILE A 127 -4.42 -12.79 13.43
C ILE A 127 -3.47 -13.84 14.07
N PRO A 128 -3.63 -15.14 13.75
CA PRO A 128 -2.69 -16.17 14.17
C PRO A 128 -1.28 -15.93 13.66
N LYS A 129 -0.28 -16.42 14.42
CA LYS A 129 1.13 -16.30 14.04
C LYS A 129 1.41 -16.98 12.70
N GLY A 130 2.16 -16.33 11.82
CA GLY A 130 2.66 -16.93 10.58
C GLY A 130 1.60 -17.15 9.49
N THR A 131 0.54 -16.35 9.49
CA THR A 131 -0.62 -16.51 8.59
C THR A 131 -0.36 -15.95 7.18
N TYR A 132 0.32 -14.81 7.07
CA TYR A 132 0.43 -14.07 5.81
C TYR A 132 1.83 -14.15 5.20
N ASP A 133 1.89 -14.22 3.87
CA ASP A 133 3.12 -14.11 3.09
C ASP A 133 3.57 -12.67 2.96
N ALA A 134 2.59 -11.77 2.78
CA ALA A 134 2.82 -10.34 2.67
C ALA A 134 1.73 -9.54 3.39
N ILE A 135 2.12 -8.43 4.00
CA ILE A 135 1.22 -7.45 4.61
C ILE A 135 1.53 -6.08 4.01
N ILE A 136 0.55 -5.44 3.39
CA ILE A 136 0.64 -4.07 2.87
C ILE A 136 -0.16 -3.18 3.82
N VAL A 137 0.45 -2.10 4.30
CA VAL A 137 -0.18 -1.13 5.19
C VAL A 137 -0.29 0.18 4.43
N ASP A 138 -1.48 0.53 3.96
CA ASP A 138 -1.74 1.74 3.17
C ASP A 138 -2.18 2.90 4.08
N ALA A 139 -1.30 3.25 5.02
CA ALA A 139 -1.56 4.32 5.99
C ALA A 139 -0.38 5.30 6.02
N PHE A 140 -0.63 6.56 5.64
CA PHE A 140 0.36 7.63 5.75
C PHE A 140 0.39 8.16 7.19
N GLN A 141 1.55 8.07 7.85
CA GLN A 141 1.71 8.47 9.25
C GLN A 141 1.24 9.91 9.53
N SER A 142 1.36 10.81 8.55
CA SER A 142 0.93 12.21 8.64
C SER A 142 -0.59 12.43 8.67
N MET A 143 -1.41 11.39 8.47
CA MET A 143 -2.87 11.46 8.36
C MET A 143 -3.62 11.55 9.70
N GLY A 144 -2.90 11.58 10.81
CA GLY A 144 -3.46 11.74 12.16
C GLY A 144 -3.31 10.50 13.04
N PRO A 145 -3.91 10.51 14.25
CA PRO A 145 -3.60 9.55 15.32
C PRO A 145 -3.79 8.08 14.94
N GLN A 146 -4.80 7.77 14.13
CA GLN A 146 -5.06 6.39 13.67
C GLN A 146 -3.90 5.86 12.81
N ALA A 147 -3.34 6.69 11.94
CA ALA A 147 -2.19 6.29 11.12
C ALA A 147 -0.89 6.22 11.94
N GLU A 148 -0.77 7.04 13.00
CA GLU A 148 0.33 6.92 13.96
C GLU A 148 0.31 5.56 14.66
N GLU A 149 -0.86 5.10 15.12
CA GLU A 149 -1.03 3.77 15.72
C GLU A 149 -0.65 2.62 14.76
N LEU A 150 -0.96 2.76 13.46
CA LEU A 150 -0.58 1.81 12.40
C LEU A 150 0.92 1.83 12.03
N SER A 151 1.73 2.55 12.81
CA SER A 151 3.18 2.58 12.65
C SER A 151 3.93 2.49 13.98
N ASP A 152 3.22 2.29 15.08
CA ASP A 152 3.83 2.14 16.40
C ASP A 152 4.54 0.78 16.55
N VAL A 153 5.36 0.67 17.59
CA VAL A 153 6.14 -0.55 17.85
C VAL A 153 5.23 -1.77 18.07
N CYS A 154 4.12 -1.62 18.80
CA CYS A 154 3.21 -2.72 19.12
C CYS A 154 2.49 -3.26 17.86
N PHE A 155 2.15 -2.36 16.94
CA PHE A 155 1.56 -2.68 15.65
C PHE A 155 2.57 -3.40 14.77
N LEU A 156 3.78 -2.85 14.62
CA LEU A 156 4.84 -3.50 13.83
C LEU A 156 5.24 -4.87 14.40
N GLU A 157 5.25 -5.06 15.72
CA GLU A 157 5.43 -6.37 16.35
C GLU A 157 4.27 -7.33 16.00
N SER A 158 3.04 -6.83 15.92
CA SER A 158 1.89 -7.61 15.47
C SER A 158 1.98 -7.98 13.99
N VAL A 159 2.53 -7.10 13.15
CA VAL A 159 2.86 -7.39 11.74
C VAL A 159 3.88 -8.52 11.66
N VAL A 160 5.01 -8.42 12.38
CA VAL A 160 6.03 -9.48 12.42
C VAL A 160 5.45 -10.81 12.90
N ARG A 161 4.59 -10.81 13.92
CA ARG A 161 3.90 -12.03 14.39
C ARG A 161 3.04 -12.64 13.30
N ALA A 162 2.26 -11.82 12.60
CA ALA A 162 1.31 -12.28 11.58
C ALA A 162 2.00 -12.81 10.31
N LEU A 163 3.20 -12.32 10.00
CA LEU A 163 4.00 -12.79 8.87
C LEU A 163 4.57 -14.19 9.12
N ARG A 164 4.55 -15.04 8.09
CA ARG A 164 5.34 -16.28 8.08
C ARG A 164 6.85 -15.96 8.11
N PRO A 165 7.73 -16.91 8.46
CA PRO A 165 9.17 -16.70 8.33
C PRO A 165 9.57 -16.26 6.91
N GLY A 166 10.34 -15.17 6.80
CA GLY A 166 10.70 -14.53 5.53
C GLY A 166 9.50 -13.91 4.77
N GLY A 167 8.36 -13.71 5.44
CA GLY A 167 7.24 -12.92 4.94
C GLY A 167 7.59 -11.42 4.99
N VAL A 168 6.92 -10.63 4.15
CA VAL A 168 7.29 -9.23 3.89
C VAL A 168 6.21 -8.23 4.27
N MET A 169 6.62 -7.04 4.68
CA MET A 169 5.76 -5.88 4.87
C MET A 169 6.13 -4.80 3.87
N SER A 170 5.13 -4.08 3.34
CA SER A 170 5.31 -2.79 2.69
C SER A 170 4.39 -1.74 3.29
N SER A 171 4.90 -0.52 3.48
CA SER A 171 4.14 0.64 3.91
C SER A 171 4.69 1.90 3.26
N PRO A 172 3.89 2.95 3.05
CA PRO A 172 4.42 4.24 2.64
C PRO A 172 5.38 4.76 3.73
N ALA A 173 6.39 5.48 3.28
CA ALA A 173 7.38 6.14 4.10
C ALA A 173 7.59 7.52 3.49
N GLU A 174 7.46 8.57 4.29
CA GLU A 174 7.42 9.97 3.82
C GLU A 174 8.48 10.33 2.77
N SER A 175 8.27 11.47 2.11
CA SER A 175 9.23 11.95 1.10
C SER A 175 10.60 12.26 1.72
N LEU A 176 11.64 11.79 1.05
CA LEU A 176 13.05 12.10 1.35
C LEU A 176 13.39 13.61 1.30
N TRP A 177 12.51 14.45 0.75
CA TRP A 177 12.68 15.90 0.72
C TRP A 177 12.11 16.61 1.95
N PHE A 178 11.40 15.90 2.83
CA PHE A 178 10.85 16.51 4.03
C PHE A 178 11.95 16.67 5.08
N LYS A 179 12.13 17.91 5.56
CA LYS A 179 13.19 18.27 6.52
C LYS A 179 13.18 17.44 7.81
N ASN A 180 12.01 16.97 8.22
CA ASN A 180 11.83 16.21 9.45
C ASN A 180 11.81 14.70 9.22
N PHE A 181 12.00 14.24 7.98
CA PHE A 181 12.05 12.83 7.65
C PHE A 181 13.50 12.40 7.43
N VAL A 182 13.96 11.43 8.22
CA VAL A 182 15.32 10.90 8.15
C VAL A 182 15.21 9.40 7.85
N ILE A 183 15.58 9.01 6.62
CA ILE A 183 15.51 7.62 6.16
C ILE A 183 16.26 6.69 7.13
N ALA A 184 17.43 7.10 7.61
CA ALA A 184 18.24 6.30 8.53
C ALA A 184 17.52 6.00 9.85
N ASP A 185 16.75 6.95 10.39
CA ASP A 185 16.00 6.77 11.63
C ASP A 185 14.82 5.81 11.42
N THR A 186 14.11 5.93 10.29
CA THR A 186 13.02 5.02 9.92
C THR A 186 13.54 3.60 9.70
N ILE A 187 14.65 3.43 8.96
CA ILE A 187 15.31 2.13 8.79
C ILE A 187 15.75 1.56 10.14
N ALA A 188 16.37 2.37 11.00
CA ALA A 188 16.80 1.94 12.33
C ALA A 188 15.63 1.54 13.23
N HIS A 189 14.50 2.24 13.14
CA HIS A 189 13.27 1.89 13.84
C HIS A 189 12.75 0.52 13.39
N CYS A 190 12.57 0.32 12.08
CA CYS A 190 12.11 -0.97 11.54
C CYS A 190 13.09 -2.11 11.84
N SER A 191 14.40 -1.87 11.78
CA SER A 191 15.45 -2.89 12.05
C SER A 191 15.49 -3.36 13.51
N LYS A 192 14.94 -2.60 14.45
CA LYS A 192 14.77 -3.07 15.84
C LYS A 192 13.73 -4.18 15.93
N ILE A 193 12.75 -4.19 15.03
CA ILE A 193 11.56 -5.06 15.08
C ILE A 193 11.70 -6.20 14.06
N PHE A 194 11.98 -5.88 12.80
CA PHE A 194 12.19 -6.83 11.72
C PHE A 194 13.62 -7.36 11.73
N LYS A 195 13.78 -8.69 11.61
CA LYS A 195 15.08 -9.38 11.68
C LYS A 195 15.58 -9.91 10.34
N GLY A 196 14.83 -9.71 9.26
CA GLY A 196 15.30 -9.92 7.89
C GLY A 196 15.87 -8.63 7.28
N SER A 197 15.73 -8.50 5.97
CA SER A 197 16.06 -7.28 5.21
C SER A 197 15.11 -6.13 5.54
N VAL A 198 15.65 -4.93 5.67
CA VAL A 198 14.93 -3.66 5.85
C VAL A 198 15.49 -2.65 4.86
N ASN A 199 14.69 -2.20 3.91
CA ASN A 199 15.09 -1.28 2.85
C ASN A 199 14.08 -0.14 2.69
N TYR A 200 14.57 1.02 2.30
CA TYR A 200 13.75 2.13 1.83
C TYR A 200 13.82 2.19 0.30
N ALA A 201 12.67 2.26 -0.35
CA ALA A 201 12.53 2.53 -1.78
C ALA A 201 11.78 3.86 -1.98
N TRP A 202 11.85 4.44 -3.17
CA TRP A 202 11.09 5.65 -3.49
C TRP A 202 10.58 5.64 -4.93
N THR A 203 9.55 6.44 -5.20
CA THR A 203 9.01 6.62 -6.54
C THR A 203 8.43 8.02 -6.74
N THR A 204 8.05 8.31 -7.99
CA THR A 204 7.40 9.57 -8.38
C THR A 204 5.89 9.44 -8.36
N VAL A 205 5.23 10.36 -7.65
CA VAL A 205 3.78 10.55 -7.66
C VAL A 205 3.54 12.05 -7.76
N PRO A 206 3.33 12.60 -8.97
CA PRO A 206 3.31 14.03 -9.21
C PRO A 206 2.36 14.84 -8.31
N ALA A 207 1.19 14.29 -7.99
CA ALA A 207 0.20 14.96 -7.16
C ALA A 207 0.55 14.96 -5.66
N TYR A 208 1.42 14.05 -5.19
CA TYR A 208 1.85 14.03 -3.80
C TYR A 208 2.78 15.19 -3.49
N THR A 209 2.81 15.60 -2.23
CA THR A 209 3.68 16.67 -1.76
C THR A 209 5.15 16.32 -2.08
N SER A 210 5.90 17.27 -2.66
CA SER A 210 7.25 17.11 -3.27
C SER A 210 7.32 16.29 -4.58
N GLY A 211 6.21 15.71 -5.05
CA GLY A 211 6.13 14.88 -6.25
C GLY A 211 6.67 13.45 -6.08
N LEU A 212 6.96 13.05 -4.84
CA LEU A 212 7.69 11.83 -4.50
C LEU A 212 7.11 11.20 -3.23
N ILE A 213 7.26 9.88 -3.13
CA ILE A 213 6.91 9.11 -1.94
C ILE A 213 7.89 7.96 -1.76
N GLY A 214 8.19 7.63 -0.50
CA GLY A 214 8.99 6.49 -0.13
C GLY A 214 8.15 5.29 0.28
N PHE A 215 8.82 4.16 0.43
CA PHE A 215 8.23 2.93 0.92
C PHE A 215 9.22 2.23 1.85
N MET A 216 8.77 1.81 3.02
CA MET A 216 9.51 0.86 3.84
C MET A 216 9.18 -0.55 3.38
N LEU A 217 10.21 -1.34 3.13
CA LEU A 217 10.12 -2.77 2.84
C LEU A 217 10.88 -3.54 3.91
N CYS A 218 10.18 -4.42 4.60
CA CYS A 218 10.76 -5.17 5.71
C CYS A 218 10.44 -6.65 5.56
N SER A 219 11.35 -7.53 5.95
CA SER A 219 11.09 -8.98 6.04
C SER A 219 11.29 -9.48 7.46
N SER A 220 10.44 -10.43 7.85
CA SER A 220 10.60 -11.15 9.11
C SER A 220 11.81 -12.08 9.08
N GLU A 221 12.21 -12.59 10.24
CA GLU A 221 13.25 -13.63 10.33
C GLU A 221 12.87 -14.85 9.49
N GLY A 222 13.79 -15.39 8.70
CA GLY A 222 13.55 -16.56 7.86
C GLY A 222 14.43 -16.57 6.60
N PRO A 223 13.94 -17.16 5.49
CA PRO A 223 14.63 -17.11 4.20
C PRO A 223 14.98 -15.65 3.82
N PRO A 224 16.20 -15.41 3.30
CA PRO A 224 16.63 -14.06 2.97
C PRO A 224 15.78 -13.50 1.82
N VAL A 225 15.40 -12.22 1.94
CA VAL A 225 14.64 -11.49 0.93
C VAL A 225 15.52 -10.39 0.36
N ASP A 226 15.76 -10.42 -0.95
CA ASP A 226 16.43 -9.34 -1.66
C ASP A 226 15.39 -8.44 -2.33
N PHE A 227 15.03 -7.34 -1.66
CA PHE A 227 14.09 -6.38 -2.22
C PHE A 227 14.65 -5.60 -3.41
N LYS A 228 15.96 -5.64 -3.71
CA LYS A 228 16.53 -4.83 -4.79
C LYS A 228 16.46 -5.54 -6.14
N HIS A 229 16.30 -6.86 -6.14
CA HIS A 229 16.31 -7.68 -7.34
C HIS A 229 15.06 -8.58 -7.35
N PRO A 230 14.00 -8.21 -8.09
CA PRO A 230 12.75 -8.95 -8.08
C PRO A 230 12.96 -10.35 -8.64
N ILE A 231 12.50 -11.37 -7.90
CA ILE A 231 12.64 -12.79 -8.26
C ILE A 231 11.35 -13.41 -8.80
N ASN A 232 10.22 -12.72 -8.64
CA ASN A 232 8.90 -13.17 -9.06
C ASN A 232 8.22 -12.09 -9.91
N PRO A 233 8.63 -11.92 -11.19
CA PRO A 233 8.09 -10.88 -12.05
C PRO A 233 6.61 -11.13 -12.38
N LEU A 234 5.89 -10.04 -12.68
CA LEU A 234 4.48 -10.12 -13.09
C LEU A 234 4.34 -10.92 -14.40
N ASN A 235 3.26 -11.72 -14.48
CA ASN A 235 2.93 -12.47 -15.69
C ASN A 235 2.42 -11.50 -16.78
N PRO A 236 3.10 -11.38 -17.94
CA PRO A 236 2.69 -10.47 -19.00
C PRO A 236 1.36 -10.87 -19.68
N GLU A 237 0.89 -12.09 -19.47
CA GLU A 237 -0.32 -12.64 -20.07
C GLU A 237 -1.54 -12.62 -19.11
N SER A 238 -1.36 -12.22 -17.86
CA SER A 238 -2.42 -12.17 -16.85
C SER A 238 -2.44 -10.84 -16.11
N TYR A 239 -3.60 -10.20 -16.05
CA TYR A 239 -3.77 -8.89 -15.43
C TYR A 239 -4.73 -8.90 -14.22
N GLY A 240 -5.13 -10.08 -13.76
CA GLY A 240 -6.13 -10.20 -12.70
C GLY A 240 -7.44 -9.51 -13.10
N VAL A 241 -7.94 -8.59 -12.26
CA VAL A 241 -9.13 -7.77 -12.56
C VAL A 241 -8.81 -6.44 -13.25
N ALA A 242 -7.53 -6.12 -13.48
CA ALA A 242 -7.13 -4.91 -14.19
C ALA A 242 -7.42 -5.01 -15.70
N LYS A 243 -7.60 -3.85 -16.35
CA LYS A 243 -7.94 -3.78 -17.79
C LYS A 243 -6.77 -4.03 -18.75
N GLY A 244 -5.53 -4.08 -18.25
CA GLY A 244 -4.33 -4.15 -19.07
C GLY A 244 -3.06 -4.24 -18.24
N PRO A 245 -1.87 -4.13 -18.86
CA PRO A 245 -0.59 -4.22 -18.16
C PRO A 245 -0.40 -3.10 -17.12
N PRO A 246 0.58 -3.25 -16.20
CA PRO A 246 1.04 -2.16 -15.35
C PRO A 246 1.42 -0.93 -16.19
N LYS A 247 1.13 0.26 -15.68
CA LYS A 247 1.41 1.55 -16.34
C LYS A 247 2.77 2.11 -15.94
N PHE A 248 3.30 1.73 -14.78
CA PHE A 248 4.49 2.31 -14.18
C PHE A 248 5.50 1.25 -13.77
N TYR A 249 5.09 0.27 -12.97
CA TYR A 249 6.00 -0.74 -12.45
C TYR A 249 6.55 -1.66 -13.55
N ASN A 250 7.86 -1.89 -13.50
CA ASN A 250 8.55 -2.96 -14.21
C ASN A 250 9.82 -3.33 -13.40
N SER A 251 10.54 -4.38 -13.81
CA SER A 251 11.72 -4.86 -13.10
C SER A 251 12.87 -3.85 -13.04
N GLU A 252 12.99 -2.96 -14.03
CA GLU A 252 14.02 -1.92 -14.03
C GLU A 252 13.69 -0.82 -13.02
N ILE A 253 12.43 -0.34 -13.03
CA ILE A 253 11.91 0.62 -12.05
C ILE A 253 11.97 0.03 -10.63
N HIS A 254 11.70 -1.26 -10.45
CA HIS A 254 11.84 -1.94 -9.17
C HIS A 254 13.25 -1.74 -8.61
N THR A 255 14.29 -2.11 -9.37
CA THR A 255 15.69 -1.97 -8.92
C THR A 255 16.07 -0.50 -8.73
N ALA A 256 15.66 0.37 -9.67
CA ALA A 256 15.96 1.80 -9.65
C ALA A 256 15.34 2.53 -8.44
N ALA A 257 14.19 2.05 -7.93
CA ALA A 257 13.53 2.61 -6.76
C ALA A 257 14.39 2.53 -5.47
N PHE A 258 15.47 1.74 -5.46
CA PHE A 258 16.41 1.67 -4.33
C PHE A 258 17.68 2.51 -4.54
N CYS A 259 17.81 3.19 -5.69
CA CYS A 259 18.88 4.13 -5.95
C CYS A 259 18.52 5.50 -5.36
N LEU A 260 18.97 5.74 -4.13
CA LEU A 260 18.72 6.98 -3.41
C LEU A 260 19.70 8.09 -3.82
N PRO A 261 19.29 9.37 -3.73
CA PRO A 261 20.23 10.49 -3.87
C PRO A 261 21.30 10.44 -2.77
N SER A 262 22.41 11.16 -2.98
CA SER A 262 23.57 11.10 -2.07
C SER A 262 23.37 11.80 -0.72
N PHE A 263 22.39 12.70 -0.61
CA PHE A 263 22.16 13.51 0.60
C PHE A 263 21.36 12.76 1.67
#